data_AF-A0A3M1HG62-F1
#
_entry.id   AF-A0A3M1HG62-F1
#
_cell.length_a   1.000
_cell.length_b   1.000
_cell.length_c   1.000
_cell.angle_alpha   90.00
_cell.angle_beta   90.00
_cell.angle_gamma   90.00
#
_symmetry.space_group_name_H-M   'P 1'
#
loop_
_entity.id
_entity.type
_entity.pdbx_description
1 polymer ?
#
loop_
_entity_poly.entity_id
_entity_poly.type
_entity_poly.pdbx_seq_one_letter_code
_entity_poly.pdbx_strand_id
1 'polypeptide(L)'
;MKAYRHEREAARKEGVILRFQTLPVEVLGEDGKVKALKCVSTRMEGNQVVPVPGTEFEIPADHIFFAIGQLPHTEFFQSIPGLKTDSKGRVITQKEGYQTENPKVFAGGDCLNGGKEVVNGVQHGRDAAREIHTFLSKN
;
A
#
# COMPACT_ATOMS: atom_id res chain seq x y z
N MET A 1 -14.74 0.24 0.98
CA MET A 1 -13.76 0.99 0.14
C MET A 1 -13.04 2.02 1.01
N LYS A 2 -11.70 2.07 0.97
CA LYS A 2 -10.87 2.90 1.87
C LYS A 2 -10.82 4.39 1.52
N ALA A 3 -11.04 4.76 0.26
CA ALA A 3 -11.06 6.16 -0.18
C ALA A 3 -12.11 6.98 0.59
N TYR A 4 -11.77 8.24 0.90
CA TYR A 4 -12.65 9.18 1.60
C TYR A 4 -13.95 9.40 0.81
N ARG A 5 -15.01 9.78 1.53
CA ARG A 5 -16.33 9.97 0.91
C ARG A 5 -16.31 11.02 -0.20
N HIS A 6 -15.68 12.18 0.04
CA HIS A 6 -15.63 13.28 -0.92
C HIS A 6 -14.87 12.89 -2.20
N GLU A 7 -13.77 12.12 -2.09
CA GLU A 7 -13.03 11.58 -3.23
C GLU A 7 -13.91 10.68 -4.11
N ARG A 8 -14.70 9.79 -3.49
CA ARG A 8 -15.63 8.92 -4.23
C ARG A 8 -16.74 9.70 -4.91
N GLU A 9 -17.23 10.75 -4.27
CA GLU A 9 -18.25 11.63 -4.84
C GLU A 9 -17.69 12.47 -6.00
N ALA A 10 -16.46 12.97 -5.88
CA ALA A 10 -15.75 13.66 -6.96
C ALA A 10 -15.55 12.74 -8.18
N ALA A 11 -15.00 11.54 -7.96
CA ALA A 11 -14.81 10.57 -9.04
C ALA A 11 -16.12 10.25 -9.79
N ARG A 12 -17.23 10.07 -9.07
CA ARG A 12 -18.54 9.85 -9.70
C ARG A 12 -19.03 11.07 -10.50
N LYS A 13 -18.78 12.29 -10.02
CA LYS A 13 -19.12 13.53 -10.75
C LYS A 13 -18.31 13.66 -12.06
N GLU A 14 -17.09 13.12 -12.08
CA GLU A 14 -16.24 13.04 -13.27
C GLU A 14 -16.58 11.86 -14.20
N GLY A 15 -17.61 11.08 -13.88
CA GLY A 15 -18.08 9.95 -14.70
C GLY A 15 -17.41 8.62 -14.41
N VAL A 16 -16.61 8.49 -13.35
CA VAL A 16 -15.99 7.22 -12.96
C VAL A 16 -17.06 6.21 -12.54
N ILE A 17 -17.04 5.04 -13.18
CA ILE A 17 -17.92 3.92 -12.85
C ILE A 17 -17.28 3.07 -11.76
N LEU A 18 -17.92 3.02 -10.58
CA LEU A 18 -17.49 2.18 -9.46
C LEU A 18 -18.23 0.84 -9.49
N ARG A 19 -17.50 -0.25 -9.81
CA ARG A 19 -18.00 -1.64 -9.73
C ARG A 19 -17.63 -2.23 -8.38
N PHE A 20 -18.58 -2.29 -7.45
CA PHE A 20 -18.37 -2.94 -6.15
C PHE A 20 -18.53 -4.46 -6.28
N GLN A 21 -18.03 -5.20 -5.29
CA GLN A 21 -18.18 -6.66 -5.23
C GLN A 21 -17.72 -7.37 -6.51
N THR A 22 -16.64 -6.89 -7.10
CA THR A 22 -16.08 -7.36 -8.36
C THR A 22 -14.62 -7.72 -8.11
N LEU A 23 -14.24 -8.96 -8.38
CA LEU A 23 -12.87 -9.45 -8.23
C LEU A 23 -12.29 -9.75 -9.62
N PRO A 24 -11.19 -9.07 -10.03
CA PRO A 24 -10.46 -9.44 -11.24
C PRO A 24 -9.87 -10.84 -11.12
N VAL A 25 -9.99 -11.66 -12.17
CA VAL A 25 -9.44 -13.03 -12.21
C VAL A 25 -8.43 -13.22 -13.33
N GLU A 26 -8.57 -12.50 -14.45
CA GLU A 26 -7.71 -12.68 -15.61
C GLU A 26 -7.70 -11.42 -16.49
N VAL A 27 -6.53 -11.06 -17.01
CA VAL A 27 -6.39 -10.03 -18.06
C VAL A 27 -6.46 -10.74 -19.41
N LEU A 28 -7.47 -10.41 -20.21
CA LEU A 28 -7.66 -10.96 -21.54
C LEU A 28 -7.02 -10.04 -22.57
N GLY A 29 -6.23 -10.62 -23.47
CA GLY A 29 -5.53 -9.89 -24.51
C GLY A 29 -5.38 -10.69 -25.80
N GLU A 30 -5.12 -9.96 -26.89
CA GLU A 30 -4.95 -10.47 -28.24
C GLU A 30 -3.85 -9.64 -28.92
N ASP A 31 -2.93 -10.30 -29.64
CA ASP A 31 -1.78 -9.67 -30.31
C ASP A 31 -0.95 -8.72 -29.42
N GLY A 32 -0.76 -9.10 -28.15
CA GLY A 32 -0.01 -8.31 -27.17
C GLY A 32 -0.73 -7.06 -26.66
N LYS A 33 -2.02 -6.89 -26.97
CA LYS A 33 -2.86 -5.79 -26.48
C LYS A 33 -3.95 -6.30 -25.54
N VAL A 34 -4.30 -5.50 -24.53
CA VAL A 34 -5.42 -5.79 -23.65
C VAL A 34 -6.73 -5.61 -24.43
N LYS A 35 -7.70 -6.49 -24.15
CA LYS A 35 -9.04 -6.47 -24.75
C LYS A 35 -10.13 -6.39 -23.69
N ALA A 36 -9.94 -7.08 -22.56
CA ALA A 36 -10.89 -7.09 -21.47
C ALA A 36 -10.25 -7.52 -20.15
N LEU A 37 -10.94 -7.22 -19.05
CA LEU A 37 -10.68 -7.77 -17.74
C LEU A 37 -11.79 -8.76 -17.38
N LYS A 38 -11.44 -10.03 -17.21
CA LYS A 38 -12.35 -11.03 -16.69
C LYS A 38 -12.46 -10.88 -15.18
N CYS A 39 -13.69 -10.85 -14.69
CA CYS A 39 -14.03 -10.67 -13.30
C CYS A 39 -15.01 -11.73 -12.84
N VAL A 40 -15.14 -11.88 -11.53
CA VAL A 40 -16.19 -12.66 -10.87
C VAL A 40 -16.89 -11.78 -9.83
N SER A 41 -18.20 -11.96 -9.65
CA SER A 41 -18.90 -11.27 -8.57
C SER A 41 -18.49 -11.85 -7.22
N THR A 42 -18.49 -11.02 -6.18
CA THR A 42 -18.13 -11.44 -4.83
C THR A 42 -19.23 -11.12 -3.83
N ARG A 43 -19.29 -11.85 -2.72
CA ARG A 43 -20.14 -11.54 -1.57
C ARG A 43 -19.34 -11.58 -0.28
N MET A 44 -19.93 -11.06 0.78
CA MET A 44 -19.37 -11.17 2.13
C MET A 44 -19.84 -12.48 2.77
N GLU A 45 -18.91 -13.21 3.37
CA GLU A 45 -19.16 -14.27 4.35
C GLU A 45 -18.49 -13.87 5.66
N GLY A 46 -19.29 -13.34 6.59
CA GLY A 46 -18.75 -12.65 7.76
C GLY A 46 -17.83 -11.50 7.35
N ASN A 47 -16.55 -11.58 7.73
CA ASN A 47 -15.53 -10.59 7.38
C ASN A 47 -14.69 -10.95 6.15
N GLN A 48 -15.02 -12.05 5.45
CA GLN A 48 -14.28 -12.49 4.28
C GLN A 48 -15.04 -12.15 2.99
N VAL A 49 -14.32 -11.66 1.98
CA VAL A 49 -14.85 -11.51 0.61
C VAL A 49 -14.63 -12.84 -0.11
N VAL A 50 -15.70 -13.45 -0.62
CA VAL A 50 -15.65 -14.71 -1.36
C VAL A 50 -16.24 -14.57 -2.76
N PRO A 51 -15.65 -15.21 -3.79
CA PRO A 51 -16.21 -15.23 -5.13
C PRO A 51 -17.52 -16.03 -5.18
N VAL A 52 -18.41 -15.66 -6.09
CA VAL A 52 -19.65 -16.38 -6.38
C VAL A 52 -19.47 -17.16 -7.68
N PRO A 53 -19.33 -18.50 -7.64
CA PRO A 53 -19.12 -19.30 -8.85
C PRO A 53 -20.23 -19.13 -9.89
N GLY A 54 -19.89 -19.13 -11.18
CA GLY A 54 -20.86 -18.99 -12.27
C GLY A 54 -21.31 -17.54 -12.53
N THR A 55 -20.68 -16.56 -11.87
CA THR A 55 -20.95 -15.13 -12.06
C THR A 55 -19.80 -14.42 -12.76
N GLU A 56 -19.01 -15.15 -13.55
CA GLU A 56 -17.91 -14.61 -14.32
C GLU A 56 -18.44 -13.70 -15.43
N PHE A 57 -17.78 -12.57 -15.64
CA PHE A 57 -18.10 -11.62 -16.70
C PHE A 57 -16.86 -10.86 -17.17
N GLU A 58 -16.94 -10.26 -18.35
CA GLU A 58 -15.85 -9.49 -18.93
C GLU A 58 -16.19 -8.00 -18.91
N ILE A 59 -15.17 -7.19 -18.59
CA ILE A 59 -15.21 -5.73 -18.71
C ILE A 59 -14.29 -5.35 -19.87
N PRO A 60 -14.81 -4.92 -21.04
CA PRO A 60 -13.98 -4.45 -22.13
C PRO A 60 -13.07 -3.29 -21.69
N ALA A 61 -11.79 -3.38 -22.01
CA ALA A 61 -10.80 -2.36 -21.66
C ALA A 61 -9.55 -2.48 -22.54
N ASP A 62 -9.00 -1.35 -22.95
CA ASP A 62 -7.72 -1.28 -23.68
C ASP A 62 -6.51 -1.12 -22.74
N HIS A 63 -6.76 -0.67 -21.50
CA HIS A 63 -5.75 -0.40 -20.48
C HIS A 63 -6.23 -0.86 -19.11
N ILE A 64 -5.31 -1.45 -18.34
CA ILE A 64 -5.56 -1.90 -16.96
C ILE A 64 -4.45 -1.33 -16.08
N PHE A 65 -4.85 -0.61 -15.04
CA PHE A 65 -3.94 -0.01 -14.05
C PHE A 65 -4.12 -0.72 -12.71
N PHE A 66 -3.05 -1.33 -12.20
CA PHE A 66 -3.07 -1.98 -10.89
C PHE A 66 -2.87 -0.94 -9.78
N ALA A 67 -3.94 -0.65 -9.03
CA ALA A 67 -3.93 0.25 -7.87
C ALA A 67 -4.19 -0.50 -6.55
N ILE A 68 -3.54 -1.65 -6.37
CA ILE A 68 -3.77 -2.58 -5.24
C ILE A 68 -2.91 -2.28 -4.00
N GLY A 69 -2.16 -1.18 -4.04
CA GLY A 69 -1.18 -0.81 -3.01
C GLY A 69 0.25 -1.15 -3.44
N GLN A 70 1.17 -1.04 -2.49
CA GLN A 70 2.62 -1.20 -2.69
C GLN A 70 3.23 -2.03 -1.57
N LEU A 71 4.37 -2.64 -1.84
CA LEU A 71 5.15 -3.41 -0.87
C LEU A 71 6.46 -2.67 -0.51
N PRO A 72 6.98 -2.83 0.72
CA PRO A 72 8.28 -2.26 1.06
C PRO A 72 9.42 -2.83 0.21
N HIS A 73 10.43 -2.01 -0.10
CA HIS A 73 11.63 -2.41 -0.84
C HIS A 73 12.61 -3.20 0.06
N THR A 74 12.23 -4.43 0.41
CA THR A 74 12.96 -5.25 1.39
C THR A 74 14.40 -5.59 0.97
N GLU A 75 14.68 -5.76 -0.32
CA GLU A 75 16.04 -6.02 -0.83
C GLU A 75 17.01 -4.90 -0.48
N PHE A 76 16.58 -3.65 -0.66
CA PHE A 76 17.37 -2.48 -0.25
C PHE A 76 17.60 -2.48 1.26
N PHE A 77 16.57 -2.76 2.07
CA PHE A 77 16.71 -2.79 3.52
C PHE A 77 17.70 -3.88 3.98
N GLN A 78 17.69 -5.04 3.35
CA GLN A 78 18.62 -6.14 3.65
C GLN A 78 20.08 -5.80 3.31
N SER A 79 20.32 -4.87 2.37
CA SER A 79 21.67 -4.39 2.07
C SER A 79 22.26 -3.45 3.13
N ILE A 80 21.45 -2.95 4.06
CA ILE A 80 21.89 -2.03 5.12
C ILE A 80 22.29 -2.85 6.35
N PRO A 81 23.58 -2.84 6.76
CA PRO A 81 24.03 -3.61 7.92
C PRO A 81 23.26 -3.26 9.19
N GLY A 82 22.77 -4.27 9.91
CA GLY A 82 22.05 -4.08 11.18
C GLY A 82 20.64 -3.53 11.05
N LEU A 83 20.08 -3.40 9.84
CA LEU A 83 18.69 -3.03 9.65
C LEU A 83 17.80 -4.28 9.70
N LYS A 84 16.77 -4.26 10.55
CA LYS A 84 15.79 -5.34 10.65
C LYS A 84 14.42 -4.90 10.14
N THR A 85 13.67 -5.86 9.61
CA THR A 85 12.29 -5.67 9.16
C THR A 85 11.34 -6.65 9.83
N ASP A 86 10.07 -6.26 9.97
CA ASP A 86 9.01 -7.16 10.45
C ASP A 86 8.54 -8.14 9.36
N SER A 87 7.57 -8.99 9.69
CA SER A 87 7.00 -9.98 8.76
C SER A 87 6.28 -9.36 7.54
N LYS A 88 6.03 -8.05 7.55
CA LYS A 88 5.45 -7.29 6.44
C LYS A 88 6.50 -6.47 5.69
N GLY A 89 7.78 -6.63 6.01
CA GLY A 89 8.90 -5.91 5.38
C GLY A 89 9.08 -4.47 5.87
N ARG A 90 8.39 -4.05 6.93
CA ARG A 90 8.53 -2.70 7.50
C ARG A 90 9.75 -2.62 8.39
N VAL A 91 10.45 -1.49 8.38
CA VAL A 91 11.63 -1.27 9.21
C VAL A 91 11.25 -1.29 10.69
N ILE A 92 12.02 -2.03 11.48
CA ILE A 92 11.88 -2.09 12.93
C ILE A 92 12.75 -1.00 13.57
N THR A 93 12.14 -0.21 14.45
CA THR A 93 12.82 0.77 15.31
C THR A 93 12.66 0.41 16.77
N GLN A 94 13.36 1.15 17.65
CA GLN A 94 13.16 1.09 19.09
C GLN A 94 11.70 1.41 19.46
N LYS A 95 11.20 0.80 20.53
CA LYS A 95 9.77 0.80 20.91
C LYS A 95 9.11 2.19 20.96
N GLU A 96 9.86 3.22 21.35
CA GLU A 96 9.38 4.60 21.49
C GLU A 96 10.20 5.59 20.65
N GLY A 97 11.02 5.10 19.73
CA GLY A 97 11.95 5.91 18.94
C GLY A 97 11.96 5.55 17.46
N TYR A 98 12.76 6.30 16.73
CA TYR A 98 12.96 6.18 15.29
C TYR A 98 14.32 5.57 14.96
N GLN A 99 15.21 5.41 15.93
CA GLN A 99 16.47 4.69 15.75
C GLN A 99 16.24 3.19 15.52
N THR A 100 16.95 2.63 14.55
CA THR A 100 16.95 1.20 14.26
C THR A 100 17.96 0.46 15.15
N GLU A 101 18.14 -0.85 14.97
CA GLU A 101 19.24 -1.56 15.62
C GLU A 101 20.63 -1.12 15.11
N ASN A 102 20.72 -0.55 13.92
CA ASN A 102 21.91 0.18 13.50
C ASN A 102 21.88 1.58 14.12
N PRO A 103 22.82 1.93 15.01
CA PRO A 103 22.79 3.19 15.77
C PRO A 103 22.93 4.44 14.89
N LYS A 104 23.39 4.29 13.64
CA LYS A 104 23.53 5.40 12.68
C LYS A 104 22.33 5.54 11.74
N VAL A 105 21.33 4.66 11.86
CA VAL A 105 20.18 4.62 10.95
C VAL A 105 18.89 4.83 11.73
N PHE A 106 18.08 5.77 11.24
CA PHE A 106 16.76 6.11 11.74
C PHE A 106 15.73 5.95 10.63
N ALA A 107 14.50 5.58 10.97
CA ALA A 107 13.44 5.34 10.00
C ALA A 107 12.14 6.02 10.42
N GLY A 108 11.38 6.50 9.44
CA GLY A 108 10.10 7.18 9.63
C GLY A 108 9.25 7.14 8.36
N GLY A 109 7.99 7.54 8.44
CA GLY A 109 7.07 7.46 7.31
C GLY A 109 6.64 6.04 6.95
N ASP A 110 6.35 5.81 5.67
CA ASP A 110 5.66 4.61 5.17
C ASP A 110 6.45 3.32 5.36
N CYS A 111 7.78 3.38 5.29
CA CYS A 111 8.65 2.24 5.53
C CYS A 111 8.52 1.68 6.95
N LEU A 112 8.01 2.50 7.89
CA LEU A 112 7.75 2.14 9.28
C LEU A 112 6.26 1.94 9.55
N ASN A 113 5.41 2.85 9.09
CA ASN A 113 3.99 2.87 9.45
C ASN A 113 3.08 2.07 8.51
N GLY A 114 3.57 1.70 7.32
CA GLY A 114 2.83 0.93 6.31
C GLY A 114 1.89 1.73 5.42
N GLY A 115 2.18 3.01 5.14
CA GLY A 115 1.39 3.83 4.20
C GLY A 115 0.20 4.53 4.85
N LYS A 116 0.41 5.17 6.01
CA LYS A 116 -0.59 6.04 6.64
C LYS A 116 -0.69 7.38 5.90
N GLU A 117 -1.44 8.32 6.46
CA GLU A 117 -1.60 9.66 5.91
C GLU A 117 -0.26 10.43 5.88
N VAL A 118 -0.15 11.37 4.94
CA VAL A 118 1.05 12.21 4.75
C VAL A 118 1.45 12.93 6.04
N VAL A 119 0.48 13.38 6.84
CA VAL A 119 0.75 14.06 8.12
C VAL A 119 1.50 13.17 9.11
N ASN A 120 1.25 11.86 9.10
CA ASN A 120 1.97 10.90 9.93
C ASN A 120 3.42 10.78 9.46
N GLY A 121 3.65 10.76 8.15
CA GLY A 121 4.99 10.77 7.56
C GLY A 121 5.79 12.02 7.95
N VAL A 122 5.15 13.20 7.85
CA VAL A 122 5.76 14.47 8.27
C VAL A 122 6.08 14.47 9.76
N GLN A 123 5.15 14.01 10.60
CA GLN A 123 5.39 13.89 12.03
C GLN A 123 6.58 12.97 12.32
N HIS A 124 6.64 11.79 11.71
CA HIS A 124 7.75 10.86 11.89
C HIS A 124 9.09 11.50 11.48
N GLY A 125 9.13 12.22 10.35
CA GLY A 125 10.34 12.92 9.91
C GLY A 125 10.80 13.98 10.91
N ARG A 126 9.88 14.79 11.44
CA ARG A 126 10.17 15.80 12.46
C ARG A 126 10.71 15.18 13.74
N ASP A 127 10.06 14.13 14.23
CA ASP A 127 10.41 13.52 15.50
C ASP A 127 11.71 12.70 15.38
N ALA A 128 11.93 12.00 14.26
CA ALA A 128 13.20 11.34 13.95
C ALA A 128 14.36 12.33 13.84
N ALA A 129 14.15 13.51 13.23
CA ALA A 129 15.17 14.55 13.16
C ALA A 129 15.59 15.06 14.55
N ARG A 130 14.65 15.18 15.50
CA ARG A 130 14.94 15.53 16.89
C ARG A 130 15.78 14.45 17.59
N GLU A 131 15.49 13.19 17.33
CA GLU A 131 16.25 12.07 17.87
C GLU A 131 17.67 11.99 17.28
N ILE A 132 17.81 12.18 15.96
CA ILE A 132 19.11 12.32 15.28
C ILE A 132 19.91 13.47 15.89
N HIS A 133 19.28 14.64 16.06
CA HIS A 133 19.96 15.78 16.69
C HIS A 133 20.43 15.45 18.10
N THR A 134 19.57 14.80 18.91
CA THR A 134 19.94 14.39 20.27
C THR A 134 21.08 13.38 20.28
N PHE A 135 21.08 12.43 19.34
CA PHE A 135 22.14 11.45 19.16
C PHE A 135 23.48 12.11 18.80
N LEU A 136 23.49 13.09 17.90
CA LEU A 136 24.70 13.79 17.46
C LEU A 136 25.20 14.85 18.44
N SER A 137 24.32 15.42 19.27
CA SER A 137 24.67 16.47 20.23
C SER A 137 25.14 15.93 21.59
N LYS A 138 25.08 14.61 21.82
CA LYS A 138 25.67 13.98 23.01
C LYS A 138 27.18 13.86 22.82
N ASN A 139 27.89 14.91 23.24
CA ASN A 139 29.32 14.87 23.58
C ASN A 139 29.48 14.60 25.07
#